data_AF-A0A1V5ICL3-F1
#
_entry.id   AF-A0A1V5ICL3-F1
#
_cell.length_a   1.000
_cell.length_b   1.000
_cell.length_c   1.000
_cell.angle_alpha   90.00
_cell.angle_beta   90.00
_cell.angle_gamma   90.00
#
_symmetry.space_group_name_H-M   'P 1'
#
loop_
_entity.id
_entity.type
_entity.pdbx_description
1 polymer ?
#
loop_
_entity_poly.entity_id
_entity_poly.type
_entity_poly.pdbx_seq_one_letter_code
_entity_poly.pdbx_strand_id
1 'polypeptide(L)' 'MHMQPIYRTNPFITASGNGRGRTNAYISGTFEDVGADIFRRGLCLPSDNKMTVEQQDVIIDIIHRCFL' A
#
# COMPACT_ATOMS: atom_id res chain seq x y z
N MET A 1 1.28 0.05 5.42
CA MET A 1 2.71 0.03 5.79
C MET A 1 3.20 -1.33 6.29
N HIS A 2 2.34 -2.21 6.81
CA HIS A 2 2.76 -3.52 7.35
C HIS A 2 3.52 -4.41 6.34
N MET A 3 3.38 -4.14 5.04
CA MET A 3 4.13 -4.79 3.96
C MET A 3 5.60 -4.36 3.84
N GLN A 4 6.03 -3.28 4.49
CA GLN A 4 7.43 -2.88 4.47
C GLN A 4 8.29 -3.90 5.23
N PRO A 5 9.53 -4.19 4.78
CA PRO A 5 10.37 -5.22 5.39
C PRO A 5 10.56 -5.08 6.91
N ILE A 6 10.70 -3.85 7.40
CA ILE A 6 10.87 -3.56 8.84
C ILE A 6 9.65 -3.97 9.68
N TYR A 7 8.45 -4.02 9.08
CA TYR A 7 7.21 -4.36 9.77
C TYR A 7 6.79 -5.82 9.57
N ARG A 8 7.57 -6.64 8.86
CA ARG A 8 7.21 -8.02 8.48
C ARG A 8 6.72 -8.88 9.65
N THR A 9 7.36 -8.78 10.82
CA THR A 9 7.01 -9.58 12.00
C THR A 9 6.12 -8.84 12.98
N ASN A 10 5.69 -7.61 12.70
CA ASN A 10 4.88 -6.79 13.60
C ASN A 10 3.38 -7.05 13.40
N PRO A 11 2.56 -6.93 14.46
CA PRO A 11 1.12 -7.00 14.30
C PRO A 11 0.63 -5.76 13.55
N PHE A 12 -0.46 -5.90 12.82
CA PHE A 12 -1.12 -4.77 12.17
C PHE A 12 -2.62 -4.87 12.38
N ILE A 13 -3.28 -3.72 12.44
CA ILE A 13 -4.69 -3.62 12.81
C ILE A 13 -5.55 -3.65 11.55
N THR A 14 -6.62 -4.43 11.63
CA THR A 14 -7.66 -4.59 10.61
C THR A 14 -9.02 -4.43 11.28
N ALA A 15 -10.10 -4.36 10.49
CA ALA A 15 -11.46 -4.38 11.03
C ALA A 15 -11.77 -5.63 11.89
N SER A 16 -11.04 -6.74 11.67
CA SER A 16 -11.16 -7.99 12.44
C SER A 16 -10.13 -8.12 13.58
N GLY A 17 -9.48 -7.02 13.97
CA GLY A 17 -8.40 -7.01 14.96
C GLY A 17 -7.02 -7.26 14.33
N ASN A 18 -6.20 -8.10 14.96
CA ASN A 18 -4.85 -8.36 14.47
C ASN A 18 -4.86 -9.15 13.15
N GLY A 19 -4.31 -8.56 12.09
CA GLY A 19 -4.17 -9.19 10.77
C GLY A 19 -3.02 -10.19 10.66
N ARG A 20 -2.10 -10.23 11.63
CA ARG A 20 -0.97 -11.18 11.62
C ARG A 20 -1.39 -12.54 12.17
N GLY A 21 -0.86 -13.62 11.58
CA GLY A 21 -1.00 -14.99 12.13
C GLY A 21 -2.39 -15.60 11.92
N ARG A 22 -3.07 -15.26 10.82
CA ARG A 22 -4.43 -15.72 10.49
C ARG A 22 -4.48 -17.10 9.82
N THR A 23 -3.34 -17.76 9.64
CA THR A 23 -3.19 -19.09 9.04
C THR A 23 -2.34 -19.97 9.94
N ASN A 24 -2.43 -21.29 9.77
CA ASN A 24 -1.49 -22.24 10.37
C ASN A 24 -1.17 -23.38 9.38
N ALA A 25 -0.36 -24.35 9.78
CA ALA A 25 0.07 -25.46 8.91
C ALA A 25 -1.07 -26.36 8.40
N TYR A 26 -2.27 -26.27 8.99
CA TYR A 26 -3.38 -27.19 8.74
C TYR A 26 -4.66 -26.48 8.27
N ILE A 27 -4.72 -25.16 8.33
CA ILE A 27 -5.89 -24.35 7.98
C ILE A 27 -5.46 -23.19 7.11
N SER A 28 -5.97 -23.19 5.88
CA SER A 28 -5.95 -22.01 5.00
C SER A 28 -6.79 -20.92 5.67
N GLY A 29 -6.18 -19.76 5.91
CA GLY A 29 -6.91 -18.64 6.50
C GLY A 29 -7.76 -17.94 5.45
N THR A 30 -8.99 -17.61 5.81
CA THR A 30 -9.96 -16.89 4.96
C THR A 30 -9.78 -15.37 5.02
N PHE A 31 -8.60 -14.90 5.42
CA PHE A 31 -8.33 -13.48 5.64
C PHE A 31 -7.90 -12.81 4.34
N GLU A 32 -8.65 -11.80 3.93
CA GLU A 32 -8.30 -10.94 2.80
C GLU A 32 -7.57 -9.68 3.29
N ASP A 33 -6.29 -9.57 2.93
CA ASP A 33 -5.48 -8.40 3.25
C ASP A 33 -5.63 -7.32 2.18
N VAL A 34 -6.68 -6.50 2.31
CA VAL A 34 -6.96 -5.38 1.40
C VAL A 34 -5.78 -4.39 1.36
N GLY A 35 -5.08 -4.21 2.47
CA GLY A 35 -3.90 -3.34 2.54
C GLY A 35 -2.74 -3.87 1.69
N ALA A 36 -2.53 -5.19 1.67
CA ALA A 36 -1.54 -5.83 0.81
C ALA A 36 -1.94 -5.77 -0.67
N ASP A 37 -3.23 -5.89 -0.98
CA ASP A 37 -3.73 -5.75 -2.35
C ASP A 37 -3.50 -4.32 -2.90
N ILE A 38 -3.88 -3.29 -2.13
CA ILE A 38 -3.61 -1.88 -2.48
C ILE A 38 -2.11 -1.65 -2.64
N PHE A 39 -1.27 -2.20 -1.76
CA PHE A 39 0.18 -2.04 -1.86
C PHE A 39 0.77 -2.66 -3.13
N ARG A 40 0.23 -3.78 -3.61
CA ARG A 40 0.71 -4.45 -4.85
C ARG A 40 0.26 -3.74 -6.12
N ARG A 41 -0.94 -3.15 -6.12
CA ARG A 41 -1.52 -2.51 -7.32
C ARG A 41 -1.28 -1.00 -7.37
N GLY A 42 -1.05 -0.38 -6.22
CA GLY A 42 -0.85 1.05 -6.08
C GLY A 42 0.60 1.48 -6.33
N LEU A 43 0.77 2.77 -6.55
CA LEU A 43 2.07 3.42 -6.62
C LEU A 43 2.03 4.71 -5.80
N CYS A 44 3.16 5.11 -5.22
CA CYS A 44 3.29 6.39 -4.52
C CYS A 44 3.87 7.43 -5.48
N LEU A 45 3.17 8.54 -5.63
CA LEU A 45 3.65 9.71 -6.38
C LEU A 45 4.39 10.68 -5.46
N PRO A 46 5.32 11.50 -5.97
CA PRO A 46 5.86 12.61 -5.22
C PRO A 46 4.75 13.55 -4.75
N SER A 47 4.72 13.80 -3.44
CA SER A 47 3.76 14.72 -2.81
C SER A 47 4.44 15.40 -1.63
N ASP A 48 4.52 16.72 -1.65
CA ASP A 48 5.05 17.54 -0.55
C ASP A 48 4.31 18.88 -0.51
N ASN A 49 4.11 19.44 0.69
CA ASN A 49 3.40 20.71 0.87
C ASN A 49 4.18 21.93 0.36
N LYS A 50 5.46 21.76 0.01
CA LYS A 50 6.34 22.78 -0.58
C LYS A 50 6.55 22.60 -2.08
N MET A 51 5.87 21.65 -2.73
CA MET A 51 5.97 21.51 -4.18
C MET A 51 5.45 22.76 -4.89
N THR A 52 6.20 23.27 -5.86
CA THR A 52 5.70 24.34 -6.74
C THR A 52 4.66 23.78 -7.71
N VAL A 53 3.88 24.68 -8.33
CA VAL A 53 2.87 24.29 -9.33
C VAL A 53 3.53 23.58 -10.50
N GLU A 54 4.68 24.07 -10.96
CA GLU A 54 5.42 23.48 -12.09
C GLU A 54 5.91 22.06 -11.78
N GLN A 55 6.30 21.79 -10.52
CA GLN A 55 6.66 20.44 -10.10
C GLN A 55 5.46 19.50 -10.10
N GLN A 56 4.28 20.00 -9.71
CA GLN A 56 3.04 19.22 -9.76
C GLN A 56 2.62 18.95 -11.21
N ASP A 57 2.75 19.93 -12.10
CA ASP A 57 2.43 19.80 -13.53
C ASP A 57 3.23 18.68 -14.21
N VAL A 58 4.52 18.54 -13.87
CA VAL A 58 5.34 17.43 -14.36
C VAL A 58 4.78 16.06 -13.93
N ILE A 59 4.34 15.94 -12.67
CA ILE A 59 3.74 14.69 -12.18
C ILE A 59 2.42 14.41 -12.88
N ILE A 60 1.58 15.43 -13.08
CA ILE A 60 0.30 15.32 -13.77
C ILE A 60 0.50 14.88 -15.24
N ASP A 61 1.47 15.46 -15.94
CA ASP A 61 1.82 15.05 -17.32
C ASP A 61 2.24 13.57 -17.38
N ILE A 62 3.09 13.13 -16.45
CA ILE A 62 3.51 11.72 -16.36
C ILE A 62 2.29 10.80 -16.18
N ILE A 63 1.35 11.16 -15.31
CA ILE A 63 0.12 10.38 -15.11
C ILE A 63 -0.65 10.28 -16.43
N HIS A 64 -0.93 11.40 -17.10
CA HIS A 64 -1.66 11.37 -18.37
C HIS A 64 -0.98 10.49 -19.41
N ARG A 65 0.35 10.53 -19.51
CA ARG A 65 1.13 9.72 -20.46
C ARG A 65 1.12 8.22 -20.15
N CYS A 66 0.87 7.82 -18.91
CA CYS A 66 0.73 6.42 -18.54
C CYS A 66 -0.64 5.81 -18.89
N PHE A 67 -1.66 6.64 -19.15
CA PHE A 67 -3.05 6.22 -19.35
C PHE A 67 -3.65 6.70 -20.68
N LEU A 68 -2.82 6.80 -21.73
CA LEU A 68 -3.25 7.08 -23.11
C LEU A 68 -4.25 6.04 -23.64
#